data_AF-A0A834YYV5-F1
#
_entry.id   AF-A0A834YYV5-F1
#
_cell.length_a   1.000
_cell.length_b   1.000
_cell.length_c   1.000
_cell.angle_alpha   90.00
_cell.angle_beta   90.00
_cell.angle_gamma   90.00
#
_symmetry.space_group_name_H-M   'P 1'
#
loop_
_entity.id
_entity.type
_entity.pdbx_description
1 polymer ?
#
loop_
_entity_poly.entity_id
_entity_poly.type
_entity_poly.pdbx_seq_one_letter_code
_entity_poly.pdbx_strand_id
1 'polypeptide(L)'
;MQIEKLSDKQCQPESQLKFITEAWLQIIECRRVLKWTYAYGYYLPEFEHAKRQFFEYLQGEAESGLERLHQCAEKELQVYLNAEGPSKDFNEFRTKLAGLTR
;
A
#
# COMPACT_ATOMS: atom_id res chain seq x y z
N MET A 1 -14.76 -8.03 3.02
CA MET A 1 -14.00 -6.79 3.27
C MET A 1 -14.77 -5.98 4.30
N GLN A 2 -14.14 -5.44 5.34
CA GLN A 2 -14.84 -4.79 6.47
C GLN A 2 -15.32 -3.34 6.16
N ILE A 3 -15.61 -3.03 4.90
CA ILE A 3 -15.98 -1.68 4.44
C ILE A 3 -17.32 -1.25 5.04
N GLU A 4 -18.32 -2.15 5.05
CA GLU A 4 -19.63 -1.91 5.68
C GLU A 4 -19.47 -1.55 7.17
N LYS A 5 -18.74 -2.37 7.92
CA LYS A 5 -18.44 -2.14 9.33
C LYS A 5 -17.71 -0.80 9.58
N LEU A 6 -16.79 -0.44 8.68
CA LEU A 6 -16.07 0.82 8.77
C LEU A 6 -16.96 2.01 8.44
N SER A 7 -17.84 1.88 7.44
CA SER A 7 -18.86 2.86 7.07
C SER A 7 -19.75 3.19 8.26
N ASP A 8 -20.25 2.16 8.94
CA ASP A 8 -21.09 2.31 10.14
C ASP A 8 -20.33 3.00 11.29
N LYS A 9 -19.10 2.57 11.56
CA LYS A 9 -18.30 3.13 12.66
C LYS A 9 -17.85 4.57 12.44
N GLN A 10 -17.46 4.91 11.22
CA GLN A 10 -16.95 6.24 10.88
C GLN A 10 -18.05 7.19 10.40
N CYS A 11 -19.30 6.71 10.31
CA CYS A 11 -20.44 7.45 9.74
C CYS A 11 -20.11 8.03 8.35
N GLN A 12 -19.41 7.26 7.51
CA GLN A 12 -19.00 7.68 6.17
C GLN A 12 -19.65 6.78 5.12
N PRO A 13 -20.20 7.34 4.02
CA PRO A 13 -20.72 6.52 2.93
C PRO A 13 -19.64 5.62 2.34
N GLU A 14 -19.99 4.39 1.97
CA GLU A 14 -19.05 3.45 1.33
C GLU A 14 -18.38 4.01 0.06
N SER A 15 -19.07 4.91 -0.65
CA SER A 15 -18.50 5.61 -1.81
C SER A 15 -17.27 6.43 -1.46
N GLN A 16 -17.16 6.91 -0.22
CA GLN A 16 -16.00 7.63 0.30
C GLN A 16 -14.89 6.69 0.80
N LEU A 17 -15.14 5.38 0.90
CA LEU A 17 -14.19 4.37 1.38
C LEU A 17 -13.46 3.62 0.25
N LYS A 18 -13.77 3.94 -1.01
CA LYS A 18 -13.16 3.32 -2.20
C LYS A 18 -11.63 3.37 -2.22
N PHE A 19 -11.04 4.40 -1.61
CA PHE A 19 -9.59 4.56 -1.50
C PHE A 19 -8.90 3.39 -0.80
N ILE A 20 -9.59 2.70 0.12
CA ILE A 20 -9.05 1.52 0.82
C ILE A 20 -8.92 0.36 -0.17
N THR A 21 -9.94 0.15 -1.00
CA THR A 21 -9.90 -0.87 -2.06
C THR A 21 -8.83 -0.58 -3.09
N GLU A 22 -8.72 0.68 -3.51
CA GLU A 22 -7.65 1.12 -4.43
C GLU A 22 -6.26 0.85 -3.86
N ALA A 23 -6.03 1.15 -2.58
CA ALA A 23 -4.76 0.86 -1.91
C ALA A 23 -4.43 -0.64 -1.89
N TRP A 24 -5.41 -1.50 -1.57
CA TRP A 24 -5.22 -2.96 -1.59
C TRP A 24 -4.94 -3.50 -2.98
N LEU A 25 -5.63 -2.99 -4.00
CA LEU A 25 -5.35 -3.35 -5.39
C LEU A 25 -3.92 -2.95 -5.79
N GLN A 26 -3.48 -1.74 -5.42
CA GLN A 26 -2.11 -1.29 -5.66
C GLN A 26 -1.08 -2.18 -4.97
N ILE A 27 -1.32 -2.58 -3.70
CA ILE A 27 -0.44 -3.52 -2.97
C ILE A 27 -0.31 -4.85 -3.72
N ILE A 28 -1.43 -5.40 -4.22
CA ILE A 28 -1.45 -6.66 -4.97
C ILE A 28 -0.62 -6.53 -6.25
N GLU A 29 -0.81 -5.46 -7.02
CA GLU A 29 -0.07 -5.23 -8.26
C GLU A 29 1.41 -4.97 -8.01
N CYS A 30 1.78 -4.15 -7.02
CA CYS A 30 3.17 -3.95 -6.60
C CYS A 30 3.85 -5.28 -6.23
N ARG A 31 3.19 -6.14 -5.42
CA ARG A 31 3.72 -7.47 -5.07
C ARG A 31 3.91 -8.36 -6.29
N ARG A 32 2.98 -8.33 -7.25
CA ARG A 32 3.10 -9.08 -8.50
C ARG A 32 4.29 -8.62 -9.32
N VAL A 33 4.46 -7.30 -9.49
CA VAL A 33 5.60 -6.73 -10.22
C VAL A 33 6.91 -7.09 -9.53
N LEU A 34 7.02 -6.88 -8.21
CA LEU A 34 8.21 -7.21 -7.43
C LEU A 34 8.60 -8.68 -7.54
N LYS A 35 7.63 -9.61 -7.56
CA LYS A 35 7.94 -11.03 -7.78
C LYS A 35 8.70 -11.25 -9.11
N TRP A 36 8.33 -10.53 -10.16
CA TRP A 36 9.00 -10.61 -11.45
C TRP A 36 10.31 -9.81 -11.49
N THR A 37 10.47 -8.75 -10.68
CA THR A 37 11.77 -8.07 -10.55
C THR A 37 12.82 -9.01 -9.96
N TYR A 38 12.49 -9.86 -9.00
CA TYR A 38 13.41 -10.88 -8.50
C TYR A 38 13.85 -11.86 -9.60
N ALA A 39 12.92 -12.35 -10.42
CA ALA A 39 13.25 -13.24 -11.52
C ALA A 39 14.15 -12.53 -12.55
N TYR A 40 13.85 -11.28 -12.89
CA TYR A 40 14.69 -10.49 -13.80
C TYR A 40 16.09 -10.22 -13.22
N GLY A 41 16.16 -9.83 -11.94
CA GLY A 41 17.40 -9.61 -11.18
C GLY A 41 18.32 -10.83 -11.16
N TYR A 42 17.75 -12.03 -11.07
CA TYR A 42 18.51 -13.28 -11.11
C TYR A 42 19.21 -13.52 -12.46
N TYR A 43 18.58 -13.15 -13.58
CA TYR A 43 19.12 -13.35 -14.93
C TYR A 43 19.97 -12.17 -15.44
N LEU A 44 20.16 -11.12 -14.64
CA LEU A 44 21.03 -10.00 -15.00
C LEU A 44 22.50 -10.45 -15.07
N PRO A 45 23.21 -10.18 -16.19
CA PRO A 45 24.60 -10.63 -16.35
C PRO A 45 25.53 -10.01 -15.30
N GLU A 46 26.45 -10.81 -14.75
CA GLU A 46 27.35 -10.37 -13.68
C GLU A 46 28.28 -9.23 -14.09
N PHE A 47 28.68 -9.18 -15.37
CA PHE A 47 29.56 -8.13 -15.88
C PHE A 47 28.87 -6.76 -16.02
N GLU A 48 27.54 -6.69 -15.94
CA GLU A 48 26.76 -5.44 -15.98
C GLU A 48 26.62 -4.81 -14.57
N HIS A 49 27.73 -4.68 -13.84
CA HIS A 49 27.73 -4.28 -12.42
C HIS A 49 26.92 -3.01 -12.12
N ALA A 50 27.12 -1.94 -12.89
CA ALA A 50 26.41 -0.67 -12.65
C ALA A 50 24.89 -0.80 -12.81
N LYS A 51 24.44 -1.57 -13.81
CA LYS A 51 23.02 -1.81 -14.06
C LYS A 51 22.41 -2.66 -12.95
N ARG A 52 23.12 -3.68 -12.48
CA ARG A 52 22.68 -4.52 -11.38
C ARG A 52 22.54 -3.73 -10.07
N GLN A 53 23.54 -2.93 -9.72
CA GLN A 53 23.47 -2.07 -8.53
C GLN A 53 22.30 -1.08 -8.60
N PHE A 54 22.11 -0.44 -9.76
CA PHE A 54 20.99 0.48 -9.97
C PHE A 54 19.64 -0.25 -9.90
N PHE A 55 19.56 -1.44 -10.47
CA PHE A 55 18.35 -2.28 -10.39
C PHE A 55 18.01 -2.69 -8.96
N GLU A 56 18.99 -3.18 -8.19
CA GLU A 56 18.82 -3.56 -6.78
C GLU A 56 18.37 -2.36 -5.93
N TYR A 57 18.93 -1.17 -6.19
CA TYR A 57 18.48 0.07 -5.55
C TYR A 57 17.01 0.38 -5.87
N LEU A 58 16.61 0.36 -7.15
CA LEU A 58 15.22 0.62 -7.54
C LEU A 58 14.24 -0.42 -6.98
N GLN A 59 14.65 -1.69 -6.93
CA GLN A 59 13.87 -2.74 -6.30
C GLN A 59 13.67 -2.46 -4.80
N GLY A 60 14.74 -2.07 -4.09
CA GLY A 60 14.67 -1.71 -2.67
C GLY A 60 13.76 -0.50 -2.40
N GLU A 61 13.82 0.52 -3.25
CA GLU A 61 12.93 1.69 -3.14
C GLU A 61 11.45 1.29 -3.34
N ALA A 62 11.18 0.42 -4.32
CA ALA A 62 9.83 -0.08 -4.58
C ALA A 62 9.31 -0.95 -3.42
N GLU A 63 10.15 -1.78 -2.81
CA GLU A 63 9.81 -2.59 -1.63
C GLU A 63 9.52 -1.71 -0.41
N SER A 64 10.36 -0.71 -0.16
CA SER A 64 10.16 0.26 0.92
C SER A 64 8.88 1.07 0.73
N GLY A 65 8.56 1.48 -0.50
CA GLY A 65 7.29 2.12 -0.85
C GLY A 65 6.09 1.21 -0.59
N LEU A 66 6.16 -0.05 -1.06
CA LEU A 66 5.12 -1.05 -0.86
C LEU A 66 4.88 -1.34 0.62
N GLU A 67 5.94 -1.49 1.42
CA GLU A 67 5.79 -1.81 2.84
C GLU A 67 5.14 -0.65 3.61
N ARG A 68 5.47 0.60 3.28
CA ARG A 68 4.79 1.78 3.84
C ARG A 68 3.30 1.81 3.48
N LEU A 69 2.96 1.55 2.22
CA LEU A 69 1.56 1.48 1.77
C LEU A 69 0.81 0.34 2.48
N HIS A 70 1.41 -0.84 2.56
CA HIS A 70 0.84 -2.00 3.22
C HIS A 70 0.63 -1.77 4.72
N GLN A 71 1.62 -1.20 5.41
CA GLN A 71 1.51 -0.84 6.82
C GLN A 71 0.36 0.14 7.08
N CYS A 72 0.19 1.15 6.23
CA CYS A 72 -0.91 2.10 6.36
C CYS A 72 -2.27 1.44 6.09
N ALA A 73 -2.38 0.67 5.00
CA ALA A 73 -3.62 -0.02 4.61
C ALA A 73 -4.05 -1.12 5.60
N GLU A 74 -3.10 -1.79 6.24
CA GLU A 74 -3.36 -2.88 7.18
C GLU A 74 -3.42 -2.39 8.62
N LYS A 75 -2.31 -1.85 9.17
CA LYS A 75 -2.19 -1.58 10.62
C LYS A 75 -2.90 -0.31 11.03
N GLU A 76 -2.71 0.79 10.29
CA GLU A 76 -3.34 2.07 10.65
C GLU A 76 -4.86 2.01 10.46
N LEU A 77 -5.34 1.29 9.43
CA LEU A 77 -6.76 1.05 9.22
C LEU A 77 -7.43 0.35 10.41
N GLN A 78 -6.74 -0.58 11.09
CA GLN A 78 -7.29 -1.30 12.25
C GLN A 78 -7.70 -0.35 13.38
N VAL A 79 -7.02 0.79 13.55
CA VAL A 79 -7.36 1.77 14.59
C VAL A 79 -8.80 2.28 14.40
N TYR A 80 -9.17 2.59 13.15
CA TYR A 80 -10.49 3.11 12.82
C TYR A 80 -11.57 2.03 12.76
N LEU A 81 -11.19 0.79 12.43
CA LEU A 81 -12.08 -0.39 12.51
C LEU A 81 -12.42 -0.76 13.96
N ASN A 82 -11.52 -0.48 14.90
CA ASN A 82 -11.68 -0.81 16.31
C ASN A 82 -12.14 0.37 17.18
N ALA A 83 -12.15 1.59 16.65
CA ALA A 83 -12.66 2.78 17.32
C ALA A 83 -14.11 2.61 17.82
N GLU A 84 -14.44 3.26 18.94
CA GLU A 84 -15.79 3.26 19.53
C GLU A 84 -16.77 4.20 18.80
N GLY A 85 -16.27 5.02 17.87
CA GLY A 85 -17.08 5.90 17.03
C GLY A 85 -16.24 6.65 15.98
N PRO A 86 -16.84 7.64 15.31
CA PRO A 86 -16.17 8.41 14.26
C PRO A 86 -14.98 9.18 14.80
N SER A 87 -13.84 9.08 14.11
CA SER A 87 -12.63 9.85 14.43
C SER A 87 -12.45 11.01 13.47
N LYS A 88 -12.07 12.19 14.00
CA LYS A 88 -11.70 13.34 13.18
C LYS A 88 -10.44 13.07 12.34
N ASP A 89 -9.57 12.21 12.86
CA ASP A 89 -8.29 11.85 12.24
C ASP A 89 -8.48 10.89 11.05
N PHE A 90 -9.70 10.37 10.85
CA PHE A 90 -9.98 9.47 9.72
C PHE A 90 -9.77 10.16 8.37
N ASN A 91 -10.03 11.47 8.27
CA ASN A 91 -9.76 12.24 7.05
C ASN A 91 -8.26 12.42 6.79
N GLU A 92 -7.45 12.53 7.83
CA GLU A 92 -5.98 12.56 7.70
C GLU A 92 -5.48 11.21 7.21
N PHE A 93 -5.97 10.11 7.79
CA PHE A 93 -5.70 8.75 7.32
C PHE A 93 -6.09 8.56 5.86
N ARG A 94 -7.28 8.99 5.45
CA ARG A 94 -7.72 8.93 4.05
C ARG A 94 -6.75 9.67 3.13
N THR A 95 -6.37 10.88 3.49
CA THR A 95 -5.43 11.70 2.69
C THR A 95 -4.07 11.02 2.59
N LYS A 96 -3.58 10.46 3.71
CA LYS A 96 -2.31 9.72 3.77
C LYS A 96 -2.35 8.47 2.89
N LEU A 97 -3.36 7.62 3.03
CA LEU A 97 -3.46 6.36 2.28
C LEU A 97 -3.63 6.63 0.78
N ALA A 98 -4.46 7.60 0.40
CA ALA A 98 -4.61 8.01 -0.99
C ALA A 98 -3.30 8.59 -1.57
N GLY A 99 -2.52 9.30 -0.76
CA GLY A 99 -1.20 9.82 -1.15
C GLY A 99 -0.15 8.73 -1.37
N LEU A 100 -0.23 7.61 -0.64
CA LEU A 100 0.67 6.45 -0.80
C LEU A 100 0.29 5.54 -1.98
N THR A 101 -0.91 5.72 -2.55
CA THR A 101 -1.46 4.87 -3.62
C THR A 101 -1.20 5.45 -5.02
N ARG A 102 -0.57 6.64 -5.12
CA ARG A 102 -0.32 7.36 -6.38
C ARG A 102 1.15 7.38 -6.79
#